data_AF-E9S8S2-F1
#
_entry.id   AF-E9S8S2-F1
#
_cell.length_a   1.000
_cell.length_b   1.000
_cell.length_c   1.000
_cell.angle_alpha   90.00
_cell.angle_beta   90.00
_cell.angle_gamma   90.00
#
_symmetry.space_group_name_H-M   'P 1'
#
loop_
_entity.id
_entity.type
_entity.pdbx_description
1 polymer ?
#
loop_
_entity_poly.entity_id
_entity_poly.type
_entity_poly.pdbx_seq_one_letter_code
_entity_poly.pdbx_strand_id
1 'polypeptide(L)'
;MYSYYGKSANSEYAQYNNGLESFTYENSKVSHMSKGDADFVRYTRKLPHPQADAGLLIYSPENITEAKEETVDGGIKVTHVYDAEKIGAQVEEGSVKGFRAEYMFDNDGKLKYFDEITDAENNGSAVTYDYRVEITQQNSVDTVENTVKRFIEE
;
A
#
# COMPACT_ATOMS: atom_id res chain seq x y z
N MET A 1 -7.39 7.87 10.99
CA MET A 1 -8.30 8.62 10.12
C MET A 1 -8.18 8.03 8.73
N TYR A 2 -9.30 7.80 8.07
CA TYR A 2 -9.41 7.19 6.76
C TYR A 2 -10.16 8.13 5.85
N SER A 3 -9.69 8.28 4.61
CA SER A 3 -10.39 9.01 3.57
C SER A 3 -10.13 8.32 2.24
N TYR A 4 -11.18 8.11 1.47
CA TYR A 4 -11.11 7.42 0.20
C TYR A 4 -12.10 8.01 -0.78
N TYR A 5 -11.67 8.10 -2.03
CA TYR A 5 -12.51 8.44 -3.16
C TYR A 5 -12.16 7.51 -4.31
N GLY A 6 -13.18 6.85 -4.86
CA GLY A 6 -13.07 5.97 -6.01
C GLY A 6 -14.21 6.24 -7.00
N LYS A 7 -13.89 6.23 -8.29
CA LYS A 7 -14.86 6.44 -9.37
C LYS A 7 -14.60 5.44 -10.49
N SER A 8 -15.68 4.81 -10.95
CA SER A 8 -15.72 3.96 -12.13
C SER A 8 -16.79 4.50 -13.11
N ALA A 9 -16.96 3.82 -14.25
CA ALA A 9 -18.03 4.17 -15.20
C ALA A 9 -19.45 4.03 -14.60
N ASN A 10 -19.62 3.16 -13.60
CA ASN A 10 -20.92 2.78 -13.06
C ASN A 10 -21.11 3.10 -11.57
N SER A 11 -20.07 3.57 -10.90
CA SER A 11 -20.10 3.83 -9.46
C SER A 11 -19.20 5.00 -9.09
N GLU A 12 -19.64 5.75 -8.09
CA GLU A 12 -18.80 6.75 -7.43
C GLU A 12 -19.01 6.60 -5.93
N TYR A 13 -17.90 6.49 -5.22
CA TYR A 13 -17.87 6.21 -3.80
C TYR A 13 -16.83 7.10 -3.13
N ALA A 14 -17.23 7.71 -2.02
CA ALA A 14 -16.30 8.36 -1.13
C ALA A 14 -16.63 7.99 0.31
N GLN A 15 -15.60 7.82 1.14
CA GLN A 15 -15.80 7.64 2.57
C GLN A 15 -14.73 8.37 3.35
N TYR A 16 -15.17 9.05 4.41
CA TYR A 16 -14.31 9.68 5.39
C TYR A 16 -14.67 9.18 6.79
N ASN A 17 -13.67 8.75 7.55
CA ASN A 17 -13.84 8.25 8.91
C ASN A 17 -12.70 8.76 9.81
N ASN A 18 -13.05 9.54 10.84
CA ASN A 18 -12.07 10.09 11.80
C ASN A 18 -12.02 9.28 13.11
N GLY A 19 -12.78 8.19 13.23
CA GLY A 19 -12.92 7.37 14.43
C GLY A 19 -13.95 7.86 15.45
N LEU A 20 -14.60 8.99 15.19
CA LEU A 20 -15.77 9.51 15.91
C LEU A 20 -17.01 9.56 15.01
N GLU A 21 -16.81 9.90 13.74
CA GLU A 21 -17.85 10.03 12.73
C GLU A 21 -17.38 9.37 11.43
N SER A 22 -18.35 8.91 10.65
CA SER A 22 -18.16 8.34 9.33
C SER A 22 -19.16 8.97 8.37
N PHE A 23 -18.65 9.51 7.25
CA PHE A 23 -19.45 10.01 6.14
C PHE A 23 -19.21 9.09 4.95
N THR A 24 -20.27 8.65 4.29
CA THR A 24 -20.18 7.83 3.08
C THR A 24 -21.04 8.43 2.00
N TYR A 25 -20.42 8.73 0.86
CA TYR A 25 -21.12 8.99 -0.39
C TYR A 25 -21.11 7.72 -1.24
N GLU A 26 -22.27 7.28 -1.69
CA GLU A 26 -22.40 6.18 -2.63
C GLU A 26 -23.61 6.45 -3.54
N ASN A 27 -23.39 6.40 -4.86
CA ASN A 27 -24.46 6.50 -5.87
C ASN A 27 -25.43 7.68 -5.60
N SER A 28 -24.88 8.89 -5.48
CA SER A 28 -25.62 10.15 -5.25
C SER A 28 -26.30 10.29 -3.89
N LYS A 29 -25.97 9.45 -2.90
CA LYS A 29 -26.48 9.57 -1.53
C LYS A 29 -25.36 9.71 -0.52
N VAL A 30 -25.48 10.70 0.35
CA VAL A 30 -24.62 10.85 1.52
C VAL A 30 -25.32 10.24 2.74
N SER A 31 -24.57 9.44 3.49
CA SER A 31 -24.95 8.93 4.80
C SER A 31 -23.92 9.36 5.85
N HIS A 32 -24.39 9.54 7.08
CA HIS A 32 -23.57 9.89 8.24
C HIS A 32 -23.87 8.94 9.38
N MET A 33 -22.83 8.51 10.07
CA MET A 33 -22.89 7.70 11.28
C MET A 33 -21.93 8.26 12.32
N SER A 34 -22.31 8.15 13.58
CA SER A 34 -21.53 8.60 14.72
C SER A 34 -21.19 7.44 15.65
N LYS A 35 -20.11 7.60 16.42
CA LYS A 35 -19.71 6.66 17.45
C LYS A 35 -20.83 6.47 18.47
N GLY A 36 -21.43 5.28 18.48
CA GLY A 36 -22.58 4.93 19.32
C GLY A 36 -23.74 4.36 18.51
N ASP A 37 -23.78 4.64 17.21
CA ASP A 37 -24.73 4.01 16.30
C ASP A 37 -24.41 2.52 16.13
N ALA A 38 -25.45 1.69 15.97
CA ALA A 38 -25.31 0.24 15.92
C ALA A 38 -24.40 -0.24 14.77
N ASP A 39 -24.45 0.46 13.63
CA ASP A 39 -23.72 0.11 12.41
C ASP A 39 -22.42 0.91 12.24
N PHE A 40 -22.00 1.69 13.24
CA PHE A 40 -20.78 2.49 13.15
C PHE A 40 -19.52 1.61 13.17
N VAL A 41 -18.73 1.67 12.09
CA VAL A 41 -17.43 1.00 12.01
C VAL A 41 -16.30 1.99 12.28
N ARG A 42 -15.43 1.63 13.23
CA ARG A 42 -14.18 2.35 13.49
C ARG A 42 -13.01 1.62 12.83
N TYR A 43 -12.42 2.23 11.80
CA TYR A 43 -11.22 1.67 11.20
C TYR A 43 -9.99 1.92 12.06
N THR A 44 -9.18 0.88 12.17
CA THR A 44 -7.90 0.89 12.90
C THR A 44 -6.87 0.09 12.11
N ARG A 45 -5.60 0.11 12.52
CA ARG A 45 -4.58 -0.77 11.93
C ARG A 45 -4.93 -2.26 12.04
N LYS A 46 -5.74 -2.66 13.04
CA LYS A 46 -6.19 -4.05 13.24
C LYS A 46 -7.51 -4.38 12.54
N LEU A 47 -8.22 -3.36 12.09
CA LEU A 47 -9.49 -3.47 11.35
C LEU A 47 -9.44 -2.42 10.24
N PRO A 48 -8.67 -2.67 9.17
CA PRO A 48 -8.51 -1.71 8.09
C PRO A 48 -9.83 -1.52 7.34
N HIS A 49 -9.94 -0.42 6.60
CA HIS A 49 -11.03 -0.25 5.67
C HIS A 49 -10.99 -1.36 4.60
N PRO A 50 -12.13 -1.86 4.07
CA PRO A 50 -12.14 -2.91 3.05
C PRO A 50 -11.35 -2.59 1.77
N GLN A 51 -11.17 -1.30 1.46
CA GLN A 51 -10.37 -0.79 0.33
C GLN A 51 -8.92 -0.45 0.71
N ALA A 52 -8.52 -0.64 1.96
CA ALA A 52 -7.13 -0.53 2.36
C ALA A 52 -6.47 -1.90 2.18
N ASP A 53 -5.90 -2.13 1.00
CA ASP A 53 -5.20 -3.37 0.69
C ASP A 53 -3.82 -3.40 1.38
N ALA A 54 -3.45 -4.58 1.87
CA ALA A 54 -2.14 -4.83 2.46
C ALA A 54 -1.15 -5.17 1.34
N GLY A 55 -0.58 -4.16 0.69
CA GLY A 55 0.32 -4.45 -0.44
C GLY A 55 1.35 -3.38 -0.78
N LEU A 56 1.32 -2.20 -0.16
CA LEU A 56 2.21 -1.13 -0.61
C LEU A 56 3.66 -1.31 -0.16
N LEU A 57 3.97 -2.17 0.80
CA LEU A 57 5.36 -2.42 1.21
C LEU A 57 5.45 -3.86 1.73
N ILE A 58 6.05 -4.75 0.95
CA ILE A 58 6.31 -6.12 1.42
C ILE A 58 7.36 -6.07 2.53
N TYR A 59 6.98 -6.48 3.73
CA TYR A 59 7.91 -6.79 4.82
C TYR A 59 7.35 -7.97 5.64
N SER A 60 7.74 -9.18 5.22
CA SER A 60 7.37 -10.45 5.88
C SER A 60 8.64 -11.14 6.36
N PRO A 61 9.21 -10.71 7.51
CA PRO A 61 10.52 -11.17 7.97
C PRO A 61 10.63 -12.69 8.11
N GLU A 62 9.54 -13.38 8.43
CA GLU A 62 9.45 -14.83 8.51
C GLU A 62 9.69 -15.56 7.18
N ASN A 63 9.55 -14.86 6.05
CA ASN A 63 9.73 -15.40 4.71
C ASN A 63 11.05 -14.95 4.07
N ILE A 64 11.88 -14.17 4.77
CA ILE A 64 13.19 -13.75 4.28
C ILE A 64 14.16 -14.94 4.36
N THR A 65 14.74 -15.30 3.22
CA THR A 65 15.76 -16.36 3.12
C THR A 65 17.18 -15.80 3.19
N GLU A 66 17.37 -14.55 2.77
CA GLU A 66 18.66 -13.84 2.82
C GLU A 66 18.44 -12.35 3.01
N ALA A 67 19.32 -11.70 3.79
CA ALA A 67 19.34 -10.27 3.97
C ALA A 67 20.78 -9.75 3.78
N LYS A 68 20.92 -8.64 3.06
CA LYS A 68 22.20 -7.99 2.79
C LYS A 68 22.07 -6.48 2.99
N GLU A 69 23.08 -5.89 3.63
CA GLU A 69 23.21 -4.45 3.78
C GLU A 69 24.47 -3.98 3.04
N GLU A 70 24.36 -2.88 2.31
CA GLU A 70 25.45 -2.27 1.55
C GLU A 70 25.44 -0.75 1.71
N THR A 71 26.58 -0.17 2.08
CA THR A 71 26.79 1.28 1.94
C THR A 71 26.97 1.61 0.47
N VAL A 72 26.15 2.52 -0.05
CA VAL A 72 26.19 2.99 -1.45
C VAL A 72 26.32 4.51 -1.46
N ASP A 73 26.64 5.09 -2.61
CA ASP A 73 26.68 6.54 -2.75
C ASP A 73 25.28 7.12 -2.47
N GLY A 74 25.18 7.98 -1.45
CA GLY A 74 23.93 8.58 -1.00
C GLY A 74 23.16 7.83 0.09
N GLY A 75 23.68 6.72 0.65
CA GLY A 75 23.14 6.11 1.86
C GLY A 75 23.33 4.59 2.00
N ILE A 76 22.31 3.88 2.48
CA ILE A 76 22.36 2.43 2.78
C ILE A 76 21.30 1.69 1.98
N LYS A 77 21.72 0.69 1.21
CA LYS A 77 20.83 -0.24 0.53
C LYS A 77 20.66 -1.51 1.35
N VAL A 78 19.42 -1.90 1.61
CA VAL A 78 19.08 -3.18 2.25
C VAL A 78 18.36 -4.05 1.24
N THR A 79 18.85 -5.25 0.99
CA THR A 79 18.23 -6.24 0.11
C THR A 79 17.70 -7.39 0.95
N HIS A 80 16.42 -7.71 0.80
CA HIS A 80 15.80 -8.92 1.34
C HIS A 80 15.40 -9.84 0.20
N VAL A 81 15.92 -11.06 0.19
CA VAL A 81 15.48 -12.14 -0.70
C VAL A 81 14.45 -12.96 0.05
N TYR A 82 13.33 -13.25 -0.61
CA TYR A 82 12.21 -13.97 0.01
C TYR A 82 12.02 -15.36 -0.61
N ASP A 83 11.44 -16.24 0.20
CA ASP A 83 10.79 -17.45 -0.26
C ASP A 83 9.55 -17.09 -1.09
N ALA A 84 9.73 -17.04 -2.41
CA ALA A 84 8.72 -16.57 -3.36
C ALA A 84 7.39 -17.36 -3.29
N GLU A 85 7.44 -18.65 -2.95
CA GLU A 85 6.26 -19.50 -2.81
C GLU A 85 5.45 -19.10 -1.56
N LYS A 86 6.12 -18.88 -0.42
CA LYS A 86 5.44 -18.51 0.83
C LYS A 86 4.81 -17.13 0.81
N ILE A 87 5.39 -16.18 0.07
CA ILE A 87 4.80 -14.85 -0.12
C ILE A 87 3.75 -14.83 -1.24
N GLY A 88 3.56 -15.94 -1.96
CA GLY A 88 2.59 -16.03 -3.04
C GLY A 88 2.93 -15.14 -4.23
N ALA A 89 4.22 -14.95 -4.55
CA ALA A 89 4.65 -14.13 -5.68
C ALA A 89 4.11 -14.71 -7.00
N GLN A 90 3.61 -13.84 -7.88
CA GLN A 90 2.99 -14.22 -9.15
C GLN A 90 3.44 -13.30 -10.28
N VAL A 91 3.41 -13.82 -11.49
CA VAL A 91 3.59 -13.08 -12.74
C VAL A 91 2.42 -13.40 -13.68
N GLU A 92 2.06 -12.47 -14.55
CA GLU A 92 0.95 -12.67 -15.50
C GLU A 92 1.20 -13.86 -16.43
N GLU A 93 2.46 -14.05 -16.86
CA GLU A 93 2.87 -15.14 -17.73
C GLU A 93 4.16 -15.79 -17.25
N GLY A 94 4.20 -17.13 -17.27
CA GLY A 94 5.37 -17.91 -16.89
C GLY A 94 5.36 -18.35 -15.43
N SER A 95 6.56 -18.49 -14.86
CA SER A 95 6.75 -18.95 -13.47
C SER A 95 7.77 -18.09 -12.74
N VAL A 96 7.48 -17.76 -11.48
CA VAL A 96 8.41 -17.04 -10.60
C VAL A 96 9.58 -17.95 -10.24
N LYS A 97 10.80 -17.40 -10.33
CA LYS A 97 12.06 -18.05 -9.94
C LYS A 97 12.69 -17.41 -8.70
N GLY A 98 12.40 -16.13 -8.46
CA GLY A 98 12.89 -15.42 -7.29
C GLY A 98 12.14 -14.13 -7.06
N PHE A 99 12.14 -13.68 -5.81
CA PHE A 99 11.62 -12.39 -5.41
C PHE A 99 12.56 -11.74 -4.41
N ARG A 100 12.84 -10.45 -4.61
CA ARG A 100 13.56 -9.63 -3.64
C ARG A 100 12.97 -8.24 -3.52
N ALA A 101 13.10 -7.65 -2.34
CA ALA A 101 12.84 -6.24 -2.11
C ALA A 101 14.16 -5.52 -1.79
N GLU A 102 14.40 -4.39 -2.44
CA GLU A 102 15.57 -3.53 -2.19
C GLU A 102 15.11 -2.19 -1.63
N TYR A 103 15.50 -1.85 -0.41
CA TYR A 103 15.15 -0.61 0.28
C TYR A 103 16.33 0.35 0.24
N MET A 104 16.07 1.59 -0.18
CA MET A 104 17.09 2.64 -0.23
C MET A 104 16.87 3.67 0.87
N PHE A 105 17.79 3.73 1.84
CA PHE A 105 17.83 4.74 2.88
C PHE A 105 18.85 5.84 2.54
N ASP A 106 18.54 7.10 2.83
CA ASP A 106 19.53 8.18 2.77
C ASP A 106 20.54 8.13 3.92
N ASN A 107 21.52 9.03 3.90
CA ASN A 107 22.53 9.16 4.97
C ASN A 107 21.96 9.49 6.36
N ASP A 108 20.72 9.99 6.43
CA ASP A 108 20.01 10.29 7.67
C ASP A 108 19.12 9.11 8.12
N GLY A 109 19.16 7.99 7.39
CA GLY A 109 18.37 6.78 7.67
C GLY A 109 16.91 6.87 7.23
N LYS A 110 16.54 7.80 6.35
CA LYS A 110 15.17 7.91 5.81
C LYS A 110 15.00 7.05 4.56
N LEU A 111 13.94 6.24 4.54
CA LEU A 111 13.57 5.46 3.37
C LEU A 111 13.14 6.39 2.22
N LYS A 112 13.90 6.37 1.12
CA LYS A 112 13.64 7.18 -0.08
C LYS A 112 12.74 6.46 -1.07
N TYR A 113 13.04 5.20 -1.34
CA TYR A 113 12.28 4.35 -2.24
C TYR A 113 12.56 2.90 -1.90
N PHE A 114 11.74 2.01 -2.42
CA PHE A 114 12.08 0.59 -2.49
C PHE A 114 11.66 0.03 -3.84
N ASP A 115 12.36 -1.03 -4.25
CA ASP A 115 12.13 -1.79 -5.46
C ASP A 115 11.66 -3.19 -5.09
N GLU A 116 10.60 -3.67 -5.74
CA GLU A 116 10.16 -5.06 -5.69
C GLU A 116 10.52 -5.71 -7.02
N ILE A 117 11.38 -6.72 -6.96
CA ILE A 117 11.98 -7.32 -8.13
C ILE A 117 11.63 -8.80 -8.17
N THR A 118 10.98 -9.21 -9.25
CA THR A 118 10.59 -10.59 -9.51
C THR A 118 11.38 -11.12 -10.69
N ASP A 119 12.18 -12.14 -10.46
CA ASP A 119 12.82 -12.90 -11.52
C ASP A 119 11.91 -14.07 -11.90
N ALA A 120 11.65 -14.21 -13.19
CA ALA A 120 10.72 -15.17 -13.75
C ALA A 120 11.28 -15.87 -14.99
N GLU A 121 10.63 -16.97 -15.36
CA GLU A 121 10.86 -17.66 -16.63
C GLU A 121 9.56 -17.66 -17.43
N ASN A 122 9.59 -17.10 -18.63
CA ASN A 122 8.50 -17.12 -19.59
C ASN A 122 9.00 -17.78 -20.88
N ASN A 123 8.35 -18.86 -21.31
CA ASN A 123 8.69 -19.62 -22.53
C ASN A 123 10.19 -19.98 -22.64
N GLY A 124 10.80 -20.40 -21.51
CA GLY A 124 12.21 -20.79 -21.44
C GLY A 124 13.21 -19.62 -21.45
N SER A 125 12.74 -18.37 -21.43
CA SER A 125 13.57 -17.18 -21.32
C SER A 125 13.46 -16.57 -19.92
N ALA A 126 14.61 -16.18 -19.35
CA ALA A 126 14.65 -15.43 -18.09
C ALA A 126 14.17 -13.99 -18.32
N VAL A 127 13.27 -13.52 -17.46
CA VAL A 127 12.70 -12.17 -17.47
C VAL A 127 12.74 -11.62 -16.05
N THR A 128 13.04 -10.33 -15.90
CA THR A 128 13.00 -9.64 -14.62
C THR A 128 11.97 -8.52 -14.69
N TYR A 129 11.04 -8.50 -13.73
CA TYR A 129 10.08 -7.43 -13.52
C TYR A 129 10.51 -6.62 -12.31
N ASP A 130 10.47 -5.29 -12.41
CA ASP A 130 10.90 -4.36 -11.36
C ASP A 130 9.84 -3.27 -11.19
N TYR A 131 9.40 -3.08 -9.95
CA TYR A 131 8.47 -2.04 -9.55
C TYR A 131 9.08 -1.18 -8.45
N ARG A 132 9.21 0.13 -8.71
CA ARG A 132 9.70 1.12 -7.75
C ARG A 132 8.57 1.90 -7.11
N VAL A 133 8.65 2.07 -5.79
CA VAL A 133 7.81 3.01 -5.04
C VAL A 133 8.69 4.09 -4.41
N GLU A 134 8.40 5.35 -4.75
CA GLU A 134 9.11 6.51 -4.20
C GLU A 134 8.34 7.12 -3.01
N ILE A 135 9.07 7.37 -1.92
CA ILE A 135 8.57 8.04 -0.72
C ILE A 135 8.90 9.54 -0.84
N THR A 136 7.96 10.31 -1.37
CA THR A 136 8.16 11.75 -1.64
C THR A 136 7.82 12.66 -0.45
N GLN A 137 7.01 12.16 0.49
CA GLN A 137 6.36 12.96 1.53
C GLN A 137 6.30 12.21 2.87
N GLN A 138 7.48 11.83 3.39
CA GLN A 138 7.57 11.10 4.65
C GLN A 138 7.15 11.97 5.84
N ASN A 139 6.13 11.53 6.58
CA ASN A 139 5.60 12.21 7.77
C ASN A 139 5.10 13.65 7.52
N SER A 140 4.88 14.07 6.28
CA SER A 140 4.40 15.43 5.96
C SER A 140 2.87 15.53 5.88
N VAL A 141 2.16 14.40 5.99
CA VAL A 141 0.70 14.39 6.03
C VAL A 141 0.22 14.86 7.41
N ASP A 142 -0.05 16.16 7.51
CA ASP A 142 -0.59 16.80 8.71
C ASP A 142 -2.10 16.53 8.89
N THR A 143 -2.84 16.56 7.78
CA THR A 143 -4.29 16.34 7.77
C THR A 143 -4.70 15.43 6.61
N VAL A 144 -5.83 14.73 6.80
CA VAL A 144 -6.45 13.92 5.75
C VAL A 144 -7.73 14.62 5.32
N GLU A 145 -7.83 15.00 4.05
CA GLU A 145 -9.01 15.68 3.50
C GLU A 145 -10.26 14.81 3.64
N ASN A 146 -11.39 15.41 4.04
CA ASN A 146 -12.69 14.75 3.98
C ASN A 146 -13.19 14.76 2.53
N THR A 147 -12.98 13.65 1.83
CA THR A 147 -13.36 13.43 0.43
C THR A 147 -14.87 13.51 0.19
N VAL A 148 -15.70 13.36 1.23
CA VAL A 148 -17.17 13.41 1.10
C VAL A 148 -17.69 14.85 1.06
N LYS A 149 -16.94 15.84 1.57
CA LYS A 149 -17.40 17.26 1.62
C LYS A 149 -17.91 17.78 0.28
N ARG A 150 -17.25 17.39 -0.81
CA ARG A 150 -17.60 17.77 -2.18
C ARG A 150 -19.02 17.38 -2.63
N PHE A 151 -19.68 16.47 -1.91
CA PHE A 151 -21.05 16.00 -2.20
C PHE A 151 -22.09 16.53 -1.21
N ILE A 152 -21.67 17.28 -0.20
CA ILE A 152 -22.54 17.90 0.81
C ILE A 152 -22.73 19.40 0.50
N GLU A 153 -21.77 20.01 -0.19
CA GLU A 153 -21.74 21.46 -0.49
C GLU A 153 -22.36 21.82 -1.85
N GLU A 154 -23.16 20.93 -2.47
CA GLU A 154 -24.04 21.25 -3.63
C GLU A 154 -25.45 21.64 -3.17
#